data_AF-A0A645F720-F1
#
_entry.id   AF-A0A645F720-F1
#
_cell.length_a   1.000
_cell.length_b   1.000
_cell.length_c   1.000
_cell.angle_alpha   90.00
_cell.angle_beta   90.00
_cell.angle_gamma   90.00
#
_symmetry.space_group_name_H-M   'P 1'
#
loop_
_entity.id
_entity.type
_entity.pdbx_description
1 polymer ?
#
loop_
_entity_poly.entity_id
_entity_poly.type
_entity_poly.pdbx_seq_one_letter_code
_entity_poly.pdbx_strand_id
1 'polypeptide(L)'
;MQIGLVVFTYMAAYAVMYLVSLGLDQLGGFFTTTVKPLIWGFNFLIGTVMAILVRNVLKGLTQRGRRQYLNNFMLARISGVMFDLMVVASIAAIDLSAFSHREFIIPLSVVCIVGSVATYLQLDFICKRIYPQYSSEAFLSLFGMLTGTASTGVILLREIDPLFQTPAANNLVYQQLWAIVFGFPMLLLLGYAPIGLTADPATTNLTNAWITLAAMAVLFIAMNLILFRRQIFGKKNKQNA
;
A
#
# COMPACT_ATOMS: atom_id res chain seq x y z
N MET A 1 -3.27 29.12 0.15
CA MET A 1 -3.97 28.39 1.24
C MET A 1 -3.79 26.87 1.15
N GLN A 2 -4.19 26.20 0.06
CA GLN A 2 -4.16 24.72 0.00
C GLN A 2 -2.74 24.12 0.19
N ILE A 3 -1.71 24.72 -0.40
CA ILE A 3 -0.32 24.25 -0.20
C ILE A 3 0.06 24.29 1.29
N GLY A 4 -0.27 25.38 1.99
CA GLY A 4 -0.04 25.49 3.43
C GLY A 4 -0.79 24.41 4.23
N LEU A 5 -2.00 24.04 3.81
CA LEU A 5 -2.75 22.95 4.44
C LEU A 5 -2.07 21.59 4.22
N VAL A 6 -1.58 21.32 3.01
CA VAL A 6 -0.86 20.07 2.68
C VAL A 6 0.44 19.98 3.47
N VAL A 7 1.24 21.04 3.47
CA VAL A 7 2.51 21.11 4.24
C VAL A 7 2.23 20.96 5.73
N PHE A 8 1.21 21.64 6.27
CA PHE A 8 0.81 21.49 7.67
C PHE A 8 0.45 20.03 8.00
N THR A 9 -0.36 19.39 7.14
CA THR A 9 -0.77 17.99 7.34
C THR A 9 0.43 17.05 7.31
N TYR A 10 1.37 17.26 6.39
CA TYR A 10 2.62 16.51 6.30
C TYR A 10 3.50 16.71 7.54
N MET A 11 3.71 17.96 7.97
CA MET A 11 4.48 18.29 9.18
C MET A 11 3.83 17.70 10.45
N ALA A 12 2.50 17.73 10.54
CA ALA A 12 1.78 17.10 11.65
C ALA A 12 1.99 15.59 11.66
N ALA A 13 1.89 14.91 10.50
CA ALA A 13 2.16 13.48 10.39
C ALA A 13 3.61 13.15 10.79
N TYR A 14 4.58 13.93 10.30
CA TYR A 14 5.99 13.80 10.66
C TYR A 14 6.23 13.99 12.17
N ALA A 15 5.64 15.03 12.76
CA ALA A 15 5.75 15.29 14.19
C ALA A 15 5.18 14.14 15.02
N VAL A 16 4.03 13.57 14.63
CA VAL A 16 3.48 12.38 15.30
C VAL A 16 4.44 11.19 15.19
N MET A 17 4.95 10.88 14.00
CA MET A 17 5.90 9.77 13.83
C MET A 17 7.18 9.96 14.65
N TYR A 18 7.68 11.19 14.70
CA TYR A 18 8.86 11.55 15.48
C TYR A 18 8.62 11.40 16.98
N LEU A 19 7.52 11.94 17.51
CA LEU A 19 7.17 11.83 18.93
C LEU A 19 6.94 10.37 19.36
N VAL A 20 6.26 9.59 18.53
CA VAL A 20 6.09 8.15 18.77
C VAL A 20 7.45 7.45 18.77
N SER A 21 8.34 7.80 17.84
CA SER A 21 9.69 7.22 17.78
C SER A 21 10.50 7.49 19.04
N LEU A 22 10.41 8.69 19.62
CA LEU A 22 11.07 9.02 20.89
C LEU A 22 10.56 8.14 22.05
N GLY A 23 9.25 7.88 22.10
CA GLY A 23 8.67 6.96 23.08
C GLY A 23 9.13 5.52 22.88
N LEU A 24 9.22 5.06 21.63
CA LEU A 24 9.70 3.71 21.31
C LEU A 24 11.19 3.53 21.67
N ASP A 25 12.00 4.58 21.52
CA ASP A 25 13.42 4.57 21.91
C ASP A 25 13.60 4.33 23.42
N GLN A 26 12.69 4.83 24.26
CA GLN A 26 12.72 4.59 25.70
C GLN A 26 12.33 3.16 26.08
N LEU A 27 11.48 2.50 25.29
CA LEU A 27 11.04 1.13 25.55
C LEU A 27 12.09 0.08 25.19
N GLY A 28 12.98 0.40 24.24
CA GLY A 28 14.07 -0.49 23.81
C GLY A 28 13.61 -1.81 23.17
N GLY A 29 14.59 -2.65 22.81
CA GLY A 29 14.35 -3.99 22.28
C GLY A 29 13.47 -4.00 21.01
N PHE A 30 12.44 -4.87 21.00
CA PHE A 30 11.52 -5.07 19.88
C PHE A 30 10.90 -3.77 19.33
N PHE A 31 10.61 -2.81 20.20
CA PHE A 31 10.00 -1.53 19.80
C PHE A 31 10.95 -0.67 18.95
N THR A 32 12.25 -0.72 19.26
CA THR A 32 13.28 0.01 18.51
C THR A 32 13.73 -0.71 17.24
N THR A 33 13.89 -2.03 17.28
CA THR A 33 14.44 -2.82 16.17
C THR A 33 13.40 -3.18 15.12
N THR A 34 12.13 -3.24 15.49
CA THR A 34 11.06 -3.74 14.62
C THR A 34 9.96 -2.70 14.45
N VAL A 35 9.35 -2.21 15.52
CA VAL A 35 8.18 -1.32 15.42
C VAL A 35 8.54 0.06 14.85
N LYS A 36 9.65 0.66 15.30
CA LYS A 36 10.09 1.98 14.84
C LYS A 36 10.41 1.99 13.33
N PRO A 37 11.25 1.09 12.78
CA PRO A 37 11.47 1.01 11.32
C PRO A 37 10.18 0.82 10.52
N LEU A 38 9.22 0.05 11.05
CA LEU A 38 7.91 -0.13 10.40
C LEU A 38 7.14 1.20 10.32
N ILE A 39 7.08 1.99 11.40
CA ILE A 39 6.38 3.30 11.36
C ILE A 39 6.95 4.20 10.27
N TRP A 40 8.28 4.25 10.13
CA TRP A 40 8.95 5.06 9.12
C TRP A 40 8.79 4.48 7.71
N GLY A 41 8.86 3.16 7.55
CA GLY A 41 8.60 2.47 6.29
C GLY A 41 7.16 2.67 5.78
N PHE A 42 6.20 2.81 6.69
CA PHE A 42 4.79 3.07 6.40
C PHE A 42 4.38 4.54 6.61
N ASN A 43 5.30 5.48 6.41
CA ASN A 43 5.00 6.91 6.59
C ASN A 43 3.80 7.40 5.76
N PHE A 44 3.59 6.81 4.57
CA PHE A 44 2.48 7.15 3.69
C PHE A 44 1.12 6.88 4.34
N LEU A 45 1.01 5.83 5.15
CA LEU A 45 -0.20 5.52 5.91
C LEU A 45 -0.46 6.60 6.95
N ILE A 46 0.55 6.92 7.77
CA ILE A 46 0.40 7.91 8.84
C ILE A 46 0.01 9.25 8.23
N GLY A 47 0.57 9.59 7.07
CA GLY A 47 0.13 10.70 6.24
C GLY A 47 -1.35 10.63 5.87
N THR A 48 -1.84 9.49 5.36
CA THR A 48 -3.25 9.28 5.00
C THR A 48 -4.18 9.42 6.21
N VAL A 49 -3.85 8.80 7.35
CA VAL A 49 -4.62 8.91 8.59
C VAL A 49 -4.67 10.36 9.05
N MET A 50 -3.52 11.04 9.07
CA MET A 50 -3.43 12.45 9.45
C MET A 50 -4.26 13.33 8.52
N ALA A 51 -4.21 13.09 7.21
CA ALA A 51 -5.02 13.83 6.24
C ALA A 51 -6.53 13.63 6.46
N ILE A 52 -6.97 12.40 6.79
CA ILE A 52 -8.37 12.12 7.15
C ILE A 52 -8.75 12.85 8.44
N LEU A 53 -7.88 12.85 9.45
CA LEU A 53 -8.10 13.57 10.71
C LEU A 53 -8.24 15.09 10.48
N VAL A 54 -7.29 15.70 9.74
CA VAL A 54 -7.35 17.12 9.38
C VAL A 54 -8.64 17.43 8.61
N ARG A 55 -8.99 16.59 7.62
CA ARG A 55 -10.24 16.73 6.85
C ARG A 55 -11.48 16.73 7.76
N ASN A 56 -11.54 15.81 8.73
CA ASN A 56 -12.66 15.69 9.65
C ASN A 56 -12.76 16.90 10.58
N VAL A 57 -11.63 17.39 11.10
CA VAL A 57 -11.56 18.62 11.91
C VAL A 57 -12.07 19.82 11.12
N LEU A 58 -11.62 19.99 9.87
CA LEU A 58 -12.05 21.09 9.01
C LEU A 58 -13.54 21.00 8.66
N LYS A 59 -14.07 19.79 8.41
CA LYS A 59 -15.50 19.56 8.22
C LYS A 59 -16.30 19.99 9.45
N GLY A 60 -15.88 19.57 10.65
CA GLY A 60 -16.54 19.94 11.91
C GLY A 60 -16.52 21.45 12.16
N LEU A 61 -15.43 22.14 11.83
CA LEU A 61 -15.34 23.60 11.91
C LEU A 61 -16.28 24.29 10.91
N THR A 62 -16.38 23.75 9.69
CA THR A 62 -17.28 24.29 8.65
C THR A 62 -18.75 24.14 9.05
N GLN A 63 -19.12 22.99 9.64
CA GLN A 63 -20.46 22.74 10.18
C GLN A 63 -20.83 23.70 11.33
N ARG A 64 -19.84 24.26 12.03
CA ARG A 64 -20.02 25.29 13.08
C ARG A 64 -20.04 26.73 12.52
N GLY A 65 -20.29 26.89 11.22
CA GLY A 65 -20.44 28.20 10.57
C GLY A 65 -19.13 28.86 10.13
N ARG A 66 -17.99 28.17 10.15
CA ARG A 66 -16.75 28.68 9.55
C ARG A 66 -16.76 28.50 8.03
N ARG A 67 -15.99 29.34 7.31
CA ARG A 67 -15.89 29.28 5.84
C ARG A 67 -15.31 27.95 5.37
N GLN A 68 -15.75 27.49 4.21
CA GLN A 68 -15.17 26.31 3.57
C GLN A 68 -13.75 26.61 3.09
N TYR A 69 -12.78 25.93 3.68
CA TYR A 69 -11.36 26.15 3.37
C TYR A 69 -10.79 25.20 2.31
N LEU A 70 -11.47 24.08 2.00
CA LEU A 70 -11.01 23.14 0.98
C LEU A 70 -11.53 23.50 -0.41
N ASN A 71 -10.61 23.52 -1.38
CA ASN A 71 -10.89 23.63 -2.79
C ASN A 71 -10.32 22.38 -3.49
N ASN A 72 -11.21 21.48 -3.91
CA ASN A 72 -10.85 20.21 -4.53
C ASN A 72 -10.08 20.39 -5.84
N PHE A 73 -10.37 21.45 -6.61
CA PHE A 73 -9.68 21.72 -7.87
C PHE A 73 -8.20 22.06 -7.64
N MET A 74 -7.92 22.92 -6.65
CA MET A 74 -6.54 23.23 -6.28
C MET A 74 -5.81 22.02 -5.68
N LEU A 75 -6.49 21.23 -4.84
CA LEU A 75 -5.92 20.02 -4.26
C LEU A 75 -5.60 18.97 -5.34
N ALA A 76 -6.45 18.82 -6.35
CA ALA A 76 -6.19 17.94 -7.49
C ALA A 76 -4.94 18.39 -8.28
N ARG A 77 -4.76 19.69 -8.51
CA ARG A 77 -3.54 20.22 -9.16
C ARG A 77 -2.28 19.97 -8.34
N ILE A 78 -2.33 20.24 -7.04
CA ILE A 78 -1.19 19.96 -6.14
C ILE A 78 -0.88 18.47 -6.15
N SER A 79 -1.90 17.61 -6.05
CA SER A 79 -1.74 16.17 -6.12
C SER A 79 -1.07 15.73 -7.42
N GLY A 80 -1.46 16.30 -8.56
CA GLY A 80 -0.80 16.06 -9.85
C GLY A 80 0.70 16.34 -9.79
N VAL A 81 1.08 17.54 -9.36
CA VAL A 81 2.51 17.93 -9.24
C VAL A 81 3.27 17.03 -8.26
N MET A 82 2.68 16.68 -7.11
CA MET A 82 3.31 15.78 -6.15
C MET A 82 3.48 14.36 -6.71
N PHE A 83 2.51 13.86 -7.49
CA PHE A 83 2.65 12.58 -8.16
C PHE A 83 3.78 12.60 -9.19
N ASP A 84 3.89 13.65 -9.99
CA ASP A 84 4.95 13.78 -10.99
C ASP A 84 6.34 13.80 -10.31
N LEU A 85 6.50 14.56 -9.22
CA LEU A 85 7.72 14.56 -8.41
C LEU A 85 8.03 13.19 -7.82
N MET A 86 7.02 12.49 -7.32
CA MET A 86 7.18 11.15 -6.75
C MET A 86 7.68 10.15 -7.80
N VAL A 87 7.17 10.22 -9.02
CA VAL A 87 7.59 9.36 -10.14
C VAL A 87 9.03 9.66 -10.52
N VAL A 88 9.38 10.92 -10.71
CA VAL A 88 10.76 11.34 -11.05
C VAL A 88 11.73 10.91 -9.95
N ALA A 89 11.40 11.15 -8.68
CA ALA A 89 12.22 10.74 -7.55
C ALA A 89 12.38 9.22 -7.45
N SER A 90 11.31 8.45 -7.73
CA SER A 90 11.34 6.99 -7.70
C SER A 90 12.27 6.42 -8.78
N ILE A 91 12.22 6.99 -9.99
CA ILE A 91 13.12 6.61 -11.09
C ILE A 91 14.57 6.99 -10.75
N ALA A 92 14.78 8.20 -10.20
CA ALA A 92 16.10 8.67 -9.80
C ALA A 92 16.72 7.88 -8.64
N ALA A 93 15.89 7.25 -7.79
CA ALA A 93 16.33 6.42 -6.67
C ALA A 93 16.77 5.00 -7.08
N ILE A 94 16.55 4.59 -8.34
CA ILE A 94 16.97 3.27 -8.83
C ILE A 94 18.49 3.21 -8.89
N ASP A 95 19.09 2.40 -8.01
CA ASP A 95 20.52 2.14 -8.02
C ASP A 95 20.87 1.05 -9.04
N LEU A 96 21.52 1.44 -10.13
CA LEU A 96 21.91 0.54 -11.21
C LEU A 96 23.08 -0.40 -10.82
N SER A 97 23.79 -0.12 -9.72
CA SER A 97 24.91 -0.95 -9.26
C SER A 97 24.47 -2.37 -8.84
N ALA A 98 23.21 -2.53 -8.44
CA ALA A 98 22.62 -3.82 -8.11
C ALA A 98 22.67 -4.80 -9.31
N PHE A 99 22.60 -4.30 -10.54
CA PHE A 99 22.65 -5.12 -11.76
C PHE A 99 24.07 -5.54 -12.17
N SER A 100 25.11 -5.03 -11.51
CA SER A 100 26.49 -5.49 -11.75
C SER A 100 26.71 -6.93 -11.27
N HIS A 101 25.88 -7.41 -10.35
CA HIS A 101 25.97 -8.71 -9.73
C HIS A 101 25.04 -9.70 -10.45
N ARG A 102 25.62 -10.60 -11.27
CA ARG A 102 24.85 -11.54 -12.10
C ARG A 102 23.96 -12.49 -11.29
N GLU A 103 24.33 -12.76 -10.05
CA GLU A 103 23.57 -13.57 -9.11
C GLU A 103 22.21 -12.97 -8.71
N PHE A 104 22.02 -11.65 -8.85
CA PHE A 104 20.72 -11.00 -8.58
C PHE A 104 19.83 -10.90 -9.82
N ILE A 105 20.38 -10.88 -11.03
CA ILE A 105 19.60 -10.69 -12.27
C ILE A 105 18.60 -11.83 -12.47
N ILE A 106 19.05 -13.08 -12.28
CA ILE A 106 18.19 -14.25 -12.53
C ILE A 106 17.03 -14.32 -11.51
N PRO A 107 17.27 -14.31 -10.18
CA PRO A 107 16.18 -14.31 -9.20
C PRO A 107 15.23 -13.12 -9.37
N LEU A 108 15.77 -11.91 -9.60
CA LEU A 108 14.95 -10.72 -9.79
C LEU A 108 14.04 -10.84 -11.03
N SER A 109 14.59 -11.30 -12.16
CA SER A 109 13.82 -11.48 -13.40
C SER A 109 12.71 -12.52 -13.23
N VAL A 110 13.00 -13.64 -12.56
CA VAL A 110 12.02 -14.68 -12.27
C VAL A 110 10.90 -14.13 -11.39
N VAL A 111 11.23 -13.44 -10.29
CA VAL A 111 10.24 -12.85 -9.39
C VAL A 111 9.40 -11.79 -10.10
N CYS A 112 10.01 -10.94 -10.92
CA CYS A 112 9.29 -9.92 -11.69
C CYS A 112 8.31 -10.55 -12.69
N ILE A 113 8.73 -11.53 -13.47
CA ILE A 113 7.88 -12.17 -14.50
C ILE A 113 6.77 -12.97 -13.83
N VAL A 114 7.12 -13.89 -12.93
CA VAL A 114 6.15 -14.77 -12.27
C VAL A 114 5.20 -13.95 -11.40
N GLY A 115 5.72 -12.99 -10.63
CA GLY A 115 4.94 -12.10 -9.78
C GLY A 115 3.99 -11.23 -10.58
N SER A 116 4.43 -10.65 -11.70
CA SER A 116 3.57 -9.83 -12.56
C SER A 116 2.45 -10.65 -13.20
N VAL A 117 2.75 -11.83 -13.73
CA VAL A 117 1.75 -12.72 -14.34
C VAL A 117 0.75 -13.20 -13.29
N ALA A 118 1.21 -13.63 -12.12
CA ALA A 118 0.33 -14.06 -11.03
C ALA A 118 -0.57 -12.90 -10.56
N THR A 119 -0.02 -11.70 -10.41
CA THR A 119 -0.77 -10.49 -10.04
C THR A 119 -1.81 -10.14 -11.09
N TYR A 120 -1.45 -10.21 -12.37
CA TYR A 120 -2.38 -9.97 -13.48
C TYR A 120 -3.58 -10.92 -13.41
N LEU A 121 -3.32 -12.23 -13.36
CA LEU A 121 -4.38 -13.25 -13.36
C LEU A 121 -5.30 -13.11 -12.14
N GLN A 122 -4.71 -12.89 -10.96
CA GLN A 122 -5.46 -12.72 -9.72
C GLN A 122 -6.32 -11.45 -9.75
N LEU A 123 -5.79 -10.34 -10.22
CA LEU A 123 -6.54 -9.08 -10.30
C LEU A 123 -7.63 -9.13 -11.36
N ASP A 124 -7.40 -9.73 -12.51
CA ASP A 124 -8.42 -9.88 -13.56
C ASP A 124 -9.63 -10.65 -13.00
N PHE A 125 -9.36 -11.73 -12.27
CA PHE A 125 -10.36 -12.53 -11.59
C PHE A 125 -11.11 -11.76 -10.48
N ILE A 126 -10.39 -11.01 -9.65
CA ILE A 126 -10.96 -10.27 -8.51
C ILE A 126 -11.78 -9.06 -9.00
N CYS A 127 -11.23 -8.23 -9.89
CA CYS A 127 -11.83 -6.96 -10.28
C CYS A 127 -13.16 -7.15 -11.01
N LYS A 128 -13.25 -8.16 -11.88
CA LYS A 128 -14.51 -8.53 -12.55
C LYS A 128 -15.63 -8.94 -11.60
N ARG A 129 -15.29 -9.45 -10.40
CA ARG A 129 -16.28 -9.93 -9.41
C ARG A 129 -16.62 -8.92 -8.33
N ILE A 130 -15.62 -8.16 -7.86
CA ILE A 130 -15.78 -7.24 -6.73
C ILE A 130 -16.15 -5.84 -7.21
N TYR A 131 -15.67 -5.43 -8.38
CA TYR A 131 -15.89 -4.10 -8.94
C TYR A 131 -16.54 -4.19 -10.34
N PRO A 132 -17.67 -4.89 -10.51
CA PRO A 132 -18.24 -5.13 -11.85
C PRO A 132 -18.63 -3.84 -12.59
N GLN A 133 -18.88 -2.73 -11.87
CA GLN A 133 -19.24 -1.45 -12.47
C GLN A 133 -18.06 -0.66 -13.06
N TYR A 134 -16.82 -0.91 -12.61
CA TYR A 134 -15.60 -0.20 -13.03
C TYR A 134 -14.39 -1.14 -13.04
N SER A 135 -14.60 -2.36 -13.56
CA SER A 135 -13.63 -3.45 -13.41
C SER A 135 -12.29 -3.16 -14.08
N SER A 136 -12.29 -2.44 -15.20
CA SER A 136 -11.09 -2.06 -15.94
C SER A 136 -10.28 -0.99 -15.20
N GLU A 137 -10.96 0.03 -14.66
CA GLU A 137 -10.37 1.10 -13.88
C GLU A 137 -9.80 0.56 -12.56
N ALA A 138 -10.55 -0.32 -11.89
CA ALA A 138 -10.09 -1.02 -10.69
C ALA A 138 -8.88 -1.92 -11.00
N PHE A 139 -8.94 -2.69 -12.08
CA PHE A 139 -7.85 -3.58 -12.49
C PHE A 139 -6.57 -2.79 -12.75
N LEU A 140 -6.66 -1.74 -13.59
CA LEU A 140 -5.50 -0.99 -14.03
C LEU A 140 -4.84 -0.21 -12.88
N SER A 141 -5.66 0.38 -12.01
CA SER A 141 -5.20 1.07 -10.80
C SER A 141 -4.52 0.13 -9.81
N LEU A 142 -5.12 -1.03 -9.52
CA LEU A 142 -4.56 -2.02 -8.59
C LEU A 142 -3.33 -2.72 -9.18
N PHE A 143 -3.33 -3.04 -10.47
CA PHE A 143 -2.20 -3.70 -11.12
C PHE A 143 -0.97 -2.80 -11.12
N GLY A 144 -1.12 -1.52 -11.48
CA GLY A 144 -0.03 -0.55 -11.41
C GLY A 144 0.47 -0.34 -9.98
N MET A 145 -0.42 -0.34 -8.99
CA MET A 145 -0.03 -0.23 -7.59
C MET A 145 0.74 -1.45 -7.10
N LEU A 146 0.27 -2.67 -7.38
CA LEU A 146 0.87 -3.91 -6.88
C LEU A 146 2.18 -4.28 -7.58
N THR A 147 2.37 -3.86 -8.82
CA THR A 147 3.63 -4.07 -9.58
C THR A 147 4.60 -2.90 -9.46
N GLY A 148 4.20 -1.81 -8.79
CA GLY A 148 5.00 -0.62 -8.61
C GLY A 148 4.67 0.08 -7.30
N THR A 149 4.22 1.32 -7.40
CA THR A 149 3.78 2.10 -6.24
C THR A 149 2.41 2.70 -6.47
N ALA A 150 1.85 3.35 -5.44
CA ALA A 150 0.57 4.04 -5.58
C ALA A 150 0.55 5.07 -6.73
N SER A 151 1.66 5.74 -7.05
CA SER A 151 1.69 6.68 -8.18
C SER A 151 1.54 5.96 -9.51
N THR A 152 2.20 4.81 -9.67
CA THR A 152 2.12 4.01 -10.90
C THR A 152 0.68 3.57 -11.15
N GLY A 153 -0.03 3.13 -10.10
CA GLY A 153 -1.46 2.84 -10.17
C GLY A 153 -2.31 4.05 -10.59
N VAL A 154 -2.04 5.24 -10.05
CA VAL A 154 -2.76 6.48 -10.40
C VAL A 154 -2.48 6.92 -11.83
N ILE A 155 -1.24 6.76 -12.33
CA ILE A 155 -0.88 7.09 -13.71
C ILE A 155 -1.66 6.21 -14.69
N LEU A 156 -1.65 4.89 -14.47
CA LEU A 156 -2.37 3.98 -15.36
C LEU A 156 -3.89 4.23 -15.28
N LEU A 157 -4.43 4.51 -14.09
CA LEU A 157 -5.83 4.88 -13.94
C LEU A 157 -6.19 6.15 -14.72
N ARG A 158 -5.31 7.16 -14.73
CA ARG A 158 -5.57 8.43 -15.42
C ARG A 158 -5.70 8.25 -16.94
N GLU A 159 -5.14 7.20 -17.53
CA GLU A 159 -5.29 6.91 -18.96
C GLU A 159 -6.73 6.52 -19.33
N ILE A 160 -7.41 5.79 -18.45
CA ILE A 160 -8.77 5.30 -18.67
C ILE A 160 -9.84 6.15 -17.97
N ASP A 161 -9.49 6.81 -16.86
CA ASP A 161 -10.34 7.73 -16.09
C ASP A 161 -9.58 9.03 -15.78
N PRO A 162 -9.40 9.92 -16.78
CA PRO A 162 -8.59 11.13 -16.64
C PRO A 162 -9.12 12.12 -15.59
N LEU A 163 -10.42 12.06 -15.33
CA LEU A 163 -11.13 12.96 -14.41
C LEU A 163 -11.41 12.33 -13.05
N PHE A 164 -10.95 11.10 -12.80
CA PHE A 164 -11.17 10.33 -11.57
C PHE A 164 -12.66 10.27 -11.16
N GLN A 165 -13.55 10.03 -12.13
CA GLN A 165 -14.98 9.94 -11.89
C GLN A 165 -15.35 8.64 -11.17
N THR A 166 -14.58 7.57 -11.40
CA THR A 166 -14.82 6.28 -10.77
C THR A 166 -14.29 6.24 -9.33
N PRO A 167 -14.80 5.33 -8.47
CA PRO A 167 -14.28 5.16 -7.12
C PRO A 167 -12.84 4.65 -7.05
N ALA A 168 -12.24 4.22 -8.17
CA ALA A 168 -10.93 3.56 -8.20
C ALA A 168 -9.83 4.40 -7.53
N ALA A 169 -9.73 5.70 -7.84
CA ALA A 169 -8.73 6.60 -7.24
C ALA A 169 -8.90 6.73 -5.72
N ASN A 170 -10.15 6.81 -5.24
CA ASN A 170 -10.44 6.86 -3.82
C ASN A 170 -10.07 5.55 -3.12
N ASN A 171 -10.37 4.41 -3.75
CA ASN A 171 -10.06 3.09 -3.20
C ASN A 171 -8.55 2.90 -2.99
N LEU A 172 -7.70 3.38 -3.91
CA LEU A 172 -6.24 3.34 -3.76
C LEU A 172 -5.75 4.02 -2.47
N VAL A 173 -6.47 5.05 -1.99
CA VAL A 173 -6.14 5.75 -0.75
C VAL A 173 -6.73 5.01 0.46
N TYR A 174 -8.02 4.69 0.43
CA TYR A 174 -8.70 4.09 1.58
C TYR A 174 -8.29 2.65 1.87
N GLN A 175 -7.87 1.88 0.86
CA GLN A 175 -7.43 0.50 1.04
C GLN A 175 -6.16 0.40 1.88
N GLN A 176 -5.36 1.47 1.95
CA GLN A 176 -4.12 1.48 2.72
C GLN A 176 -4.38 1.14 4.17
N LEU A 177 -5.48 1.61 4.78
CA LEU A 177 -5.84 1.30 6.17
C LEU A 177 -5.98 -0.22 6.41
N TRP A 178 -6.66 -0.91 5.51
CA TRP A 178 -6.82 -2.36 5.57
C TRP A 178 -5.51 -3.09 5.26
N ALA A 179 -4.68 -2.52 4.39
CA ALA A 179 -3.39 -3.09 4.02
C ALA A 179 -2.45 -3.23 5.23
N ILE A 180 -2.51 -2.39 6.27
CA ILE A 180 -1.70 -2.62 7.50
C ILE A 180 -2.27 -3.71 8.36
N VAL A 181 -3.58 -3.73 8.56
CA VAL A 181 -4.20 -4.76 9.41
C VAL A 181 -3.82 -6.15 8.92
N PHE A 182 -3.82 -6.34 7.60
CA PHE A 182 -3.42 -7.61 6.99
C PHE A 182 -1.92 -7.71 6.68
N GLY A 183 -1.24 -6.60 6.38
CA GLY A 183 0.17 -6.54 6.00
C GLY A 183 1.13 -6.60 7.18
N PHE A 184 0.74 -6.10 8.36
CA PHE A 184 1.58 -6.11 9.56
C PHE A 184 2.08 -7.51 9.93
N PRO A 185 1.23 -8.57 9.99
CA PRO A 185 1.71 -9.94 10.16
C PRO A 185 2.71 -10.39 9.09
N MET A 186 2.50 -10.01 7.83
CA MET A 186 3.40 -10.39 6.73
C MET A 186 4.78 -9.73 6.84
N LEU A 187 4.82 -8.49 7.34
CA LEU A 187 6.06 -7.75 7.52
C LEU A 187 6.92 -8.30 8.65
N LEU A 188 6.29 -8.74 9.74
CA LEU A 188 7.01 -9.44 10.82
C LEU A 188 7.65 -10.73 10.29
N LEU A 189 6.94 -11.46 9.44
CA LEU A 189 7.46 -12.66 8.79
C LEU A 189 8.61 -12.35 7.82
N LEU A 190 8.60 -11.20 7.14
CA LEU A 190 9.71 -10.78 6.26
C LEU A 190 11.02 -10.60 7.05
N GLY A 191 10.96 -10.03 8.26
CA GLY A 191 12.12 -9.92 9.14
C GLY A 191 12.57 -11.25 9.75
N TYR A 192 11.65 -12.21 9.88
CA TYR A 192 11.92 -13.55 10.40
C TYR A 192 12.51 -14.52 9.36
N ALA A 193 12.07 -14.41 8.11
CA ALA A 193 12.47 -15.30 7.02
C ALA A 193 13.98 -15.44 6.81
N PRO A 194 14.80 -14.35 6.82
CA PRO A 194 16.23 -14.47 6.59
C PRO A 194 17.02 -14.91 7.83
N ILE A 195 16.38 -15.02 9.01
CA ILE A 195 17.07 -15.42 10.24
C ILE A 195 17.49 -16.89 10.08
N GLY A 196 18.79 -17.14 10.02
CA GLY A 196 19.36 -18.47 9.79
C GLY A 196 19.82 -18.72 8.35
N LEU A 197 19.58 -17.77 7.43
CA LEU A 197 20.24 -17.77 6.13
C LEU A 197 21.65 -17.19 6.30
N THR A 198 22.66 -17.99 5.95
CA THR A 198 24.06 -17.59 5.94
C THR A 198 24.60 -17.68 4.51
N ALA A 199 25.73 -17.03 4.24
CA ALA A 199 26.37 -17.11 2.92
C ALA A 199 26.95 -18.51 2.63
N ASP A 200 27.15 -19.34 3.66
CA ASP A 200 27.69 -20.69 3.57
C ASP A 200 26.55 -21.73 3.58
N PRO A 201 26.39 -22.53 2.51
CA PRO A 201 25.37 -23.58 2.43
C PRO A 201 25.43 -24.59 3.58
N ALA A 202 26.60 -24.83 4.18
CA ALA A 202 26.77 -25.80 5.27
C ALA A 202 26.18 -25.32 6.62
N THR A 203 26.02 -24.01 6.80
CA THR A 203 25.47 -23.40 8.03
C THR A 203 24.08 -22.81 7.84
N THR A 204 23.56 -22.86 6.62
CA THR A 204 22.25 -22.31 6.27
C THR A 204 21.13 -23.15 6.86
N ASN A 205 20.23 -22.52 7.63
CA ASN A 205 19.03 -23.13 8.16
C ASN A 205 17.78 -22.55 7.48
N LEU A 206 17.14 -23.35 6.63
CA LEU A 206 15.95 -22.97 5.86
C LEU A 206 14.63 -23.09 6.65
N THR A 207 14.66 -23.58 7.89
CA THR A 207 13.44 -23.84 8.68
C THR A 207 12.58 -22.59 8.80
N ASN A 208 13.19 -21.43 9.06
CA ASN A 208 12.47 -20.17 9.21
C ASN A 208 11.85 -19.68 7.89
N ALA A 209 12.52 -19.93 6.76
CA ALA A 209 11.99 -19.64 5.43
C ALA A 209 10.76 -20.52 5.11
N TRP A 210 10.81 -21.82 5.43
CA TRP A 210 9.68 -22.73 5.23
C TRP A 210 8.49 -22.40 6.14
N ILE A 211 8.73 -22.07 7.41
CA ILE A 211 7.69 -21.60 8.34
C ILE A 211 7.05 -20.32 7.79
N THR A 212 7.86 -19.38 7.31
CA THR A 212 7.36 -18.14 6.72
C THR A 212 6.51 -18.41 5.49
N LEU A 213 6.96 -19.29 4.60
CA LEU A 213 6.19 -19.68 3.41
C LEU A 213 4.84 -20.31 3.78
N ALA A 214 4.82 -21.23 4.75
CA ALA A 214 3.59 -21.85 5.23
C ALA A 214 2.64 -20.82 5.84
N ALA A 215 3.15 -19.91 6.67
CA ALA A 215 2.36 -18.83 7.26
C ALA A 215 1.79 -17.89 6.18
N MET A 216 2.57 -17.54 5.15
CA MET A 216 2.11 -16.73 4.01
C MET A 216 1.04 -17.43 3.19
N ALA A 217 1.17 -18.75 2.96
CA ALA A 217 0.15 -19.52 2.27
C ALA A 217 -1.17 -19.55 3.06
N VAL A 218 -1.11 -19.77 4.38
CA VAL A 218 -2.29 -19.73 5.25
C VAL A 218 -2.95 -18.35 5.23
N LEU A 219 -2.16 -17.27 5.35
CA LEU A 219 -2.68 -15.91 5.30
C LEU A 219 -3.31 -15.60 3.94
N PHE A 220 -2.70 -16.01 2.84
CA PHE A 220 -3.25 -15.85 1.49
C PHE A 220 -4.60 -16.56 1.35
N ILE A 221 -4.70 -17.80 1.82
CA ILE A 221 -5.96 -18.56 1.79
C ILE A 221 -7.01 -17.87 2.67
N ALA A 222 -6.66 -17.50 3.90
CA ALA A 222 -7.58 -16.81 4.81
C ALA A 222 -8.10 -15.50 4.21
N MET A 223 -7.23 -14.70 3.60
CA MET A 223 -7.62 -13.45 2.95
C MET A 223 -8.56 -13.69 1.76
N ASN A 224 -8.28 -14.67 0.91
CA ASN A 224 -9.18 -15.00 -0.21
C ASN A 224 -10.53 -15.53 0.27
N LEU A 225 -10.57 -16.33 1.34
CA LEU A 225 -11.82 -16.79 1.96
C LEU A 225 -12.65 -15.63 2.52
N ILE A 226 -12.01 -14.68 3.21
CA ILE A 226 -12.67 -13.47 3.72
C ILE A 226 -13.21 -12.63 2.56
N LEU A 227 -12.41 -12.45 1.52
CA LEU A 227 -12.75 -11.65 0.34
C LEU A 227 -13.98 -12.23 -0.39
N PHE A 228 -13.98 -13.54 -0.63
CA PHE A 228 -15.05 -14.25 -1.35
C PHE A 228 -16.13 -14.82 -0.43
N ARG A 229 -16.16 -14.44 0.86
CA ARG A 229 -17.10 -15.00 1.85
C ARG A 229 -18.56 -14.97 1.40
N ARG A 230 -18.98 -13.91 0.69
CA ARG A 230 -20.36 -13.76 0.20
C ARG A 230 -20.67 -14.68 -0.98
N GLN A 231 -19.67 -15.06 -1.78
CA GLN A 231 -19.86 -15.97 -2.90
C GLN A 231 -19.75 -17.44 -2.47
N ILE A 232 -18.90 -17.72 -1.46
CA ILE A 232 -18.68 -19.07 -0.92
C ILE A 232 -19.75 -19.45 0.10
N PHE A 233 -20.08 -18.54 1.03
CA PHE A 233 -21.01 -18.80 2.15
C PHE A 233 -22.35 -18.06 2.02
N GLY A 234 -22.53 -17.22 1.00
CA GLY A 234 -23.83 -16.61 0.75
C GLY A 234 -24.83 -17.65 0.26
N LYS A 235 -25.92 -17.84 1.00
CA LYS A 235 -27.07 -18.62 0.51
C LYS A 235 -27.51 -18.01 -0.82
N LYS A 236 -27.52 -18.81 -1.89
CA LYS A 236 -28.19 -18.46 -3.15
C LYS A 236 -29.67 -18.24 -2.85
N ASN A 237 -30.10 -16.99 -2.69
CA ASN A 237 -31.52 -16.69 -2.83
C ASN A 237 -31.88 -16.92 -4.31
N LYS A 238 -32.52 -18.06 -4.58
CA LYS A 238 -33.30 -18.28 -5.79
C LYS A 238 -34.49 -17.32 -5.78
N GLN A 239 -34.34 -16.17 -6.43
CA GLN A 239 -35.40 -15.24 -6.85
C GLN A 239 -34.73 -14.39 -7.97
N ASN A 240 -35.10 -14.42 -9.25
CA ASN A 240 -36.34 -14.77 -9.91
C ASN A 240 -36.03 -15.42 -11.27
N ALA A 241 -36.83 -16.44 -11.62
CA ALA A 241 -37.15 -16.77 -13.01
C ALA A 241 -38.38 -15.96 -13.42
#